data_AF-A0A372FYS2-F1
#
_entry.id   AF-A0A372FYS2-F1
#
_cell.length_a   1.000
_cell.length_b   1.000
_cell.length_c   1.000
_cell.angle_alpha   90.00
_cell.angle_beta   90.00
_cell.angle_gamma   90.00
#
_symmetry.space_group_name_H-M   'P 1'
#
loop_
_entity.id
_entity.type
_entity.pdbx_description
1 polymer ?
#
loop_
_entity_poly.entity_id
_entity_poly.type
_entity_poly.pdbx_seq_one_letter_code
_entity_poly.pdbx_strand_id
1 'polypeptide(L)'
;MQIFEERLTLRELIRRRIHQEVAEHNAASPQPRRLLVEPNATEQALNGDRAQRSRRRVDAQRQVALAEEAFGRNGFVVLVDDRQVTELDDEVDLRRDTEVTFLKLVPLVGG
;
A
#
# COMPACT_ATOMS: atom_id res chain seq x y z
N MET A 1 2.73 17.75 -25.77
CA MET A 1 2.25 16.83 -24.71
C MET A 1 3.25 15.69 -24.63
N GLN A 2 4.02 15.54 -23.55
CA GLN A 2 4.93 14.39 -23.43
C GLN A 2 4.11 13.15 -23.07
N ILE A 3 3.94 12.23 -24.01
CA ILE A 3 3.40 10.90 -23.70
C ILE A 3 4.50 10.19 -22.91
N PHE A 4 4.25 9.88 -21.64
CA PHE A 4 5.14 9.04 -20.85
C PHE A 4 4.70 7.60 -21.12
N GLU A 5 5.42 6.93 -22.00
CA GLU A 5 5.33 5.49 -22.18
C GLU A 5 6.54 4.91 -21.46
N GLU A 6 6.28 4.13 -20.41
CA GLU A 6 7.32 3.45 -19.66
C GLU A 6 7.02 1.96 -19.62
N ARG A 7 8.00 1.16 -20.06
CA ARG A 7 7.94 -0.29 -19.94
C ARG A 7 8.76 -0.71 -18.73
N LEU A 8 8.12 -1.39 -17.79
CA LEU A 8 8.74 -1.85 -16.56
C LEU A 8 8.12 -3.16 -16.09
N THR A 9 8.76 -3.86 -15.17
CA THR A 9 8.22 -5.12 -14.64
C THR A 9 7.17 -4.87 -13.57
N LEU A 10 6.24 -5.82 -13.38
CA LEU A 10 5.27 -5.75 -12.28
C LEU A 10 5.96 -5.58 -10.91
N ARG A 11 7.14 -6.18 -10.72
CA ARG A 11 7.97 -6.00 -9.51
C ARG A 11 8.31 -4.53 -9.26
N GLU A 12 8.76 -3.84 -10.29
CA GLU A 12 9.12 -2.43 -10.19
C GLU A 12 7.89 -1.54 -10.01
N LEU A 13 6.77 -1.88 -10.66
CA LEU A 13 5.47 -1.22 -10.45
C LEU A 13 5.06 -1.27 -8.96
N ILE A 14 5.05 -2.48 -8.38
CA ILE A 14 4.70 -2.72 -6.97
C ILE A 14 5.63 -1.92 -6.06
N ARG A 15 6.94 -1.97 -6.32
CA ARG A 15 7.94 -1.22 -5.56
C ARG A 15 7.62 0.27 -5.54
N ARG A 16 7.44 0.90 -6.71
CA ARG A 16 7.16 2.33 -6.82
C ARG A 16 5.88 2.71 -6.10
N ARG A 17 4.81 1.92 -6.29
CA ARG A 17 3.52 2.17 -5.65
C ARG A 17 3.63 2.14 -4.13
N ILE A 18 4.32 1.14 -3.57
CA ILE A 18 4.52 1.02 -2.12
C ILE A 18 5.40 2.14 -1.58
N HIS A 19 6.48 2.50 -2.27
CA HIS A 19 7.33 3.61 -1.85
C HIS A 19 6.54 4.93 -1.78
N GLN A 20 5.69 5.20 -2.77
CA GLN A 20 4.79 6.35 -2.75
C GLN A 20 3.83 6.29 -1.57
N GLU A 21 3.13 5.17 -1.39
CA GLU A 21 2.12 5.01 -0.33
C GLU A 21 2.74 5.09 1.08
N VAL A 22 3.93 4.52 1.28
CA VAL A 22 4.67 4.62 2.54
C VAL A 22 5.17 6.05 2.78
N ALA A 23 5.62 6.76 1.73
CA ALA A 23 6.00 8.16 1.84
C ALA A 23 4.79 9.03 2.23
N GLU A 24 3.65 8.85 1.57
CA GLU A 24 2.38 9.52 1.88
C GLU A 24 1.93 9.21 3.31
N HIS A 25 1.96 7.94 3.72
CA HIS A 25 1.61 7.51 5.08
C HIS A 25 2.54 8.10 6.15
N ASN A 26 3.84 8.07 5.92
CA ASN A 26 4.82 8.60 6.87
C ASN A 26 4.81 10.14 6.93
N ALA A 27 4.43 10.81 5.84
CA ALA A 27 4.28 12.26 5.77
C ALA A 27 2.97 12.75 6.40
N ALA A 28 1.92 11.92 6.39
CA ALA A 28 0.66 12.15 7.09
C ALA A 28 0.90 12.13 8.61
N SER A 29 1.44 13.23 9.15
CA SER A 29 1.61 13.42 10.59
C SER A 29 0.26 13.24 11.30
N PRO A 30 0.18 12.47 12.41
CA PRO A 30 -1.02 12.40 13.21
C PRO A 30 -1.21 13.78 13.84
N GLN A 31 -2.08 14.59 13.26
CA GLN A 31 -2.49 15.84 13.90
C GLN A 31 -2.95 15.50 15.33
N PRO A 32 -2.48 16.23 16.36
CA PRO A 32 -3.01 16.03 17.69
C PRO A 32 -4.51 16.27 17.62
N ARG A 33 -5.30 15.20 17.81
CA ARG A 33 -6.75 15.32 17.90
C ARG A 33 -7.04 16.32 19.01
N ARG A 34 -7.62 17.48 18.68
CA ARG A 34 -8.22 18.38 19.66
C ARG A 34 -9.38 17.61 20.29
N LEU A 35 -9.10 16.95 21.39
CA LEU A 35 -10.10 16.26 22.18
C LEU A 35 -10.92 17.32 22.90
N LEU A 36 -12.25 17.25 22.79
CA LEU A 36 -13.18 18.17 23.46
C LEU A 36 -13.28 17.92 24.98
N VAL A 37 -12.63 16.85 25.45
CA VAL A 37 -12.63 16.39 26.84
C VAL A 37 -11.20 16.01 27.23
N GLU A 38 -10.81 16.32 28.46
CA GLU A 38 -9.54 15.85 29.02
C GLU A 38 -9.62 14.34 29.22
N PRO A 39 -8.76 13.54 28.57
CA PRO A 39 -8.78 12.10 28.74
C PRO A 39 -8.31 11.73 30.15
N ASN A 40 -8.93 10.74 30.77
CA ASN A 40 -8.49 10.23 32.07
C ASN A 40 -7.13 9.48 31.96
N ALA A 41 -6.45 9.21 33.07
CA ALA A 41 -5.12 8.59 33.06
C ALA A 41 -5.05 7.25 32.30
N THR A 42 -6.13 6.45 32.35
CA THR A 42 -6.25 5.18 31.62
C THR A 42 -6.41 5.39 30.12
N GLU A 43 -7.23 6.36 29.71
CA GLU A 43 -7.40 6.77 28.32
C GLU A 43 -6.14 7.43 27.76
N GLN A 44 -5.40 8.20 28.56
CA GLN A 44 -4.11 8.78 28.16
C GLN A 44 -3.05 7.70 27.93
N ALA A 45 -3.00 6.66 28.77
CA ALA A 45 -2.10 5.52 28.56
C ALA A 45 -2.47 4.74 27.29
N LEU A 46 -3.77 4.44 27.09
CA LEU A 46 -4.27 3.75 25.89
C LEU A 46 -4.09 4.58 24.61
N ASN A 47 -4.36 5.88 24.67
CA ASN A 47 -4.16 6.80 23.56
C ASN A 47 -2.68 7.06 23.30
N GLY A 48 -1.84 7.09 24.33
CA GLY A 48 -0.39 7.22 24.23
C GLY A 48 0.23 6.04 23.49
N ASP A 49 -0.14 4.82 23.85
CA ASP A 49 0.30 3.60 23.17
C ASP A 49 -0.24 3.50 21.73
N ARG A 50 -1.53 3.85 21.49
CA ARG A 50 -2.06 3.97 20.11
C ARG A 50 -1.36 5.04 19.30
N ALA A 51 -1.10 6.22 19.89
CA ALA A 51 -0.42 7.32 19.22
C ALA A 51 1.06 6.99 18.94
N GLN A 52 1.70 6.19 19.81
CA GLN A 52 3.06 5.70 19.62
C GLN A 52 3.13 4.60 18.56
N ARG A 53 2.12 3.71 18.49
CA ARG A 53 1.94 2.75 17.39
C ARG A 53 1.66 3.45 16.06
N SER A 54 0.84 4.50 16.03
CA SER A 54 0.58 5.30 14.82
C SER A 54 1.71 6.26 14.45
N ARG A 55 2.73 6.43 15.31
CA ARG A 55 3.96 7.19 15.02
C ARG A 55 5.06 6.34 14.41
N ARG A 56 4.90 5.01 14.37
CA ARG A 56 5.96 4.12 13.91
C ARG A 56 6.02 4.21 12.39
N ARG A 57 7.04 4.90 11.89
CA ARG A 57 7.29 5.03 10.45
C ARG A 57 7.30 3.64 9.82
N VAL A 58 6.58 3.50 8.71
CA VAL A 58 6.56 2.29 7.92
C VAL A 58 7.85 2.23 7.09
N ASP A 59 8.48 1.06 7.06
CA ASP A 59 9.68 0.79 6.28
C ASP A 59 9.26 0.29 4.89
N ALA A 60 9.54 1.08 3.85
CA ALA A 60 9.15 0.76 2.49
C ALA A 60 9.76 -0.55 1.97
N GLN A 61 11.03 -0.81 2.25
CA GLN A 61 11.72 -2.01 1.75
C GLN A 61 11.07 -3.27 2.32
N ARG A 62 10.70 -3.25 3.61
CA ARG A 62 9.98 -4.36 4.24
C ARG A 62 8.59 -4.56 3.63
N GLN A 63 7.88 -3.48 3.33
CA GLN A 63 6.55 -3.58 2.70
C GLN A 63 6.63 -4.13 1.28
N VAL A 64 7.66 -3.77 0.51
CA VAL A 64 7.89 -4.33 -0.83
C VAL A 64 8.10 -5.83 -0.77
N ALA A 65 8.98 -6.32 0.12
CA ALA A 65 9.22 -7.75 0.28
C ALA A 65 7.94 -8.52 0.67
N LEU A 66 7.12 -7.95 1.58
CA LEU A 66 5.84 -8.54 1.97
C LEU A 66 4.84 -8.58 0.81
N ALA A 67 4.81 -7.56 -0.03
CA ALA A 67 3.92 -7.51 -1.20
C ALA A 67 4.36 -8.49 -2.29
N GLU A 68 5.66 -8.60 -2.57
CA GLU A 68 6.19 -9.60 -3.50
C GLU A 68 5.86 -11.03 -3.04
N GLU A 69 6.04 -11.33 -1.74
CA GLU A 69 5.64 -12.64 -1.17
C GLU A 69 4.13 -12.87 -1.26
N ALA A 70 3.32 -11.87 -0.90
CA ALA A 70 1.87 -11.97 -0.95
C ALA A 70 1.36 -12.17 -2.38
N PHE A 71 1.95 -11.50 -3.37
CA PHE A 71 1.62 -11.72 -4.78
C PHE A 71 1.89 -13.17 -5.19
N GLY A 72 3.09 -13.68 -4.91
CA GLY A 72 3.47 -15.07 -5.23
C GLY A 72 2.63 -16.12 -4.51
N ARG A 73 1.98 -15.76 -3.39
CA ARG A 73 1.06 -16.62 -2.63
C ARG A 73 -0.41 -16.42 -2.97
N ASN A 74 -0.73 -15.73 -4.06
CA ASN A 74 -2.10 -15.38 -4.46
C ASN A 74 -2.87 -14.63 -3.36
N GLY A 75 -2.21 -13.71 -2.66
CA GLY A 75 -2.85 -12.82 -1.68
C GLY A 75 -3.61 -11.66 -2.34
N PHE A 76 -3.24 -11.30 -3.56
CA PHE A 76 -3.91 -10.31 -4.40
C PHE A 76 -3.58 -10.58 -5.88
N VAL A 77 -4.37 -10.01 -6.77
CA VAL A 77 -4.13 -9.98 -8.22
C VAL A 77 -3.93 -8.56 -8.70
N VAL A 78 -3.16 -8.39 -9.77
CA VAL A 78 -2.94 -7.09 -10.42
C VAL A 78 -3.49 -7.15 -11.84
N LEU A 79 -4.33 -6.17 -12.17
CA LEU A 79 -4.88 -5.98 -13.50
C LEU A 79 -4.25 -4.72 -14.11
N VAL A 80 -3.83 -4.83 -15.36
CA VAL A 80 -3.38 -3.70 -16.18
C VAL A 80 -4.24 -3.68 -17.44
N ASP A 81 -5.02 -2.62 -17.64
CA ASP A 81 -6.00 -2.50 -18.73
C ASP A 81 -6.91 -3.75 -18.83
N ASP A 82 -7.51 -4.12 -17.69
CA ASP A 82 -8.36 -5.30 -17.49
C ASP A 82 -7.69 -6.66 -17.73
N ARG A 83 -6.37 -6.70 -17.94
CA ARG A 83 -5.60 -7.95 -18.10
C ARG A 83 -4.84 -8.29 -16.84
N GLN A 84 -5.03 -9.50 -16.35
CA GLN A 84 -4.30 -9.99 -15.19
C GLN A 84 -2.84 -10.25 -15.54
N VAL A 85 -1.94 -9.71 -14.72
CA VAL A 85 -0.51 -10.03 -14.74
C VAL A 85 -0.25 -11.16 -13.76
N THR A 86 0.55 -12.15 -14.15
CA THR A 86 0.70 -13.40 -13.38
C THR A 86 2.08 -13.56 -12.76
N GLU A 87 3.11 -12.95 -13.33
CA GLU A 87 4.48 -13.04 -12.84
C GLU A 87 5.05 -11.66 -12.47
N LEU A 88 5.92 -11.61 -11.47
CA LEU A 88 6.55 -10.35 -11.04
C LEU A 88 7.48 -9.77 -12.12
N ASP A 89 8.02 -10.62 -12.99
CA ASP A 89 8.96 -10.23 -14.03
C ASP A 89 8.27 -9.96 -15.37
N ASP A 90 6.94 -10.09 -15.44
CA ASP A 90 6.15 -9.70 -16.60
C ASP A 90 6.31 -8.20 -16.87
N GLU A 91 6.62 -7.86 -18.12
CA GLU A 91 6.69 -6.47 -18.57
C GLU A 91 5.29 -5.90 -18.74
N VAL A 92 5.08 -4.72 -18.15
CA VAL A 92 3.87 -3.92 -18.27
C VAL A 92 4.19 -2.59 -18.95
N ASP A 93 3.36 -2.27 -19.95
CA ASP A 93 3.40 -0.99 -20.65
C ASP A 93 2.52 0.02 -19.92
N LEU A 94 3.14 1.00 -19.27
CA LEU A 94 2.43 2.09 -18.62
C LEU A 94 2.33 3.28 -19.56
N ARG A 95 1.11 3.60 -19.95
CA ARG A 95 0.72 4.81 -20.67
C ARG A 95 -0.03 5.75 -19.73
N ARG A 96 -0.30 6.97 -20.18
CA ARG A 96 -1.05 7.97 -19.38
C ARG A 96 -2.47 7.53 -19.03
N ASP A 97 -3.07 6.71 -19.88
CA ASP A 97 -4.42 6.17 -19.79
C ASP A 97 -4.47 4.74 -19.23
N THR A 98 -3.31 4.14 -18.93
CA THR A 98 -3.25 2.79 -18.38
C THR A 98 -3.87 2.74 -16.99
N GLU A 99 -4.83 1.85 -16.79
CA GLU A 99 -5.45 1.60 -15.50
C GLU A 99 -4.79 0.39 -14.83
N VAL A 100 -4.25 0.60 -13.63
CA VAL A 100 -3.63 -0.45 -12.81
C VAL A 100 -4.48 -0.67 -11.57
N THR A 101 -5.05 -1.87 -11.44
CA THR A 101 -5.92 -2.23 -10.31
C THR A 101 -5.32 -3.36 -9.48
N PHE A 102 -5.25 -3.17 -8.17
CA PHE A 102 -4.83 -4.18 -7.19
C PHE A 102 -6.06 -4.73 -6.47
N LEU A 103 -6.36 -6.01 -6.66
CA LEU A 103 -7.53 -6.67 -6.04
C LEU A 103 -7.09 -7.68 -4.99
N LYS A 104 -7.45 -7.43 -3.73
CA LYS A 104 -7.15 -8.35 -2.62
C LYS A 104 -8.03 -9.59 -2.72
N LEU A 105 -7.41 -10.77 -2.64
CA LEU A 105 -8.12 -12.03 -2.57
C LEU A 105 -8.52 -12.30 -1.11
N VAL A 106 -9.82 -12.53 -0.90
CA VAL A 106 -10.37 -12.95 0.40
C VAL A 106 -10.99 -14.34 0.24
N PRO A 107 -10.78 -15.26 1.19
CA PRO A 107 -11.42 -16.56 1.14
C PRO A 107 -12.94 -16.36 1.18
N LEU A 108 -13.64 -17.00 0.24
CA LEU A 108 -15.10 -17.01 0.25
C LEU A 108 -15.54 -17.85 1.45
N VAL A 109 -16.19 -17.22 2.42
CA VAL A 109 -16.91 -17.96 3.46
C VAL A 109 -18.15 -18.58 2.82
N GLY A 110 -18.13 -19.91 2.66
CA GLY A 110 -19.35 -20.67 2.34
C GLY A 110 -20.33 -20.55 3.50
N GLY A 111 -21.62 -20.40 3.18
CA GLY A 111 -22.70 -20.17 4.14
C GLY A 111 -22.91 -21.27 5.18
#